data_AF-I4DBC8-F1
#
_entry.id   AF-I4DBC8-F1
#
_cell.length_a   1.000
_cell.length_b   1.000
_cell.length_c   1.000
_cell.angle_alpha   90.00
_cell.angle_beta   90.00
_cell.angle_gamma   90.00
#
_symmetry.space_group_name_H-M   'P 1'
#
loop_
_entity.id
_entity.type
_entity.pdbx_description
1 polymer ?
#
loop_
_entity_poly.entity_id
_entity_poly.type
_entity_poly.pdbx_seq_one_letter_code
_entity_poly.pdbx_strand_id
1 'polypeptide(L)' 'MPVVASAKDTVMVVTYQIGLTAQGSPKLSQHSFPNVKSTSSDQDVYDVAAALYGLQDYPLISVRRDNRVDLTQ' A
#
# COMPACT_ATOMS: atom_id res chain seq x y z
N MET A 1 -18.97 17.78 -23.41
CA MET A 1 -17.92 16.81 -23.79
C MET A 1 -17.91 15.67 -22.77
N PRO A 2 -17.51 14.45 -23.14
CA PRO A 2 -17.49 13.31 -22.22
C PRO A 2 -16.34 13.45 -21.20
N VAL A 3 -16.59 13.07 -19.95
CA VAL A 3 -15.55 13.02 -18.91
C VAL A 3 -14.57 11.88 -19.22
N VAL A 4 -13.27 12.16 -19.18
CA VAL A 4 -12.19 11.19 -19.37
C VAL A 4 -11.48 10.96 -18.04
N ALA A 5 -11.20 9.69 -17.71
CA ALA A 5 -10.39 9.31 -16.56
C ALA A 5 -8.99 8.90 -17.01
N SER A 6 -7.96 9.55 -16.47
CA SER A 6 -6.55 9.23 -16.74
C SER A 6 -5.84 8.78 -15.45
N ALA A 7 -5.13 7.66 -15.50
CA ALA A 7 -4.33 7.19 -14.37
C ALA A 7 -3.18 8.17 -14.06
N LYS A 8 -3.05 8.57 -12.79
CA LYS A 8 -2.06 9.54 -12.34
C LYS A 8 -0.87 8.86 -11.67
N ASP A 9 -1.11 8.39 -10.45
CA ASP A 9 -0.14 7.74 -9.58
C ASP A 9 -0.85 6.71 -8.71
N THR A 10 -0.08 5.84 -8.08
CA THR A 10 -0.62 4.88 -7.10
C THR A 10 0.20 4.95 -5.82
N VAL A 11 -0.43 4.59 -4.71
CA VAL A 11 0.21 4.52 -3.41
C VAL A 11 0.12 3.09 -2.89
N MET A 12 1.25 2.48 -2.60
CA MET A 12 1.28 1.21 -1.90
C MET A 12 1.24 1.49 -0.40
N VAL A 13 0.26 0.92 0.29
CA VAL A 13 0.03 1.12 1.70
C VAL A 13 0.13 -0.21 2.41
N VAL A 14 1.01 -0.27 3.40
CA VAL A 14 1.32 -1.49 4.13
C VAL A 14 0.89 -1.34 5.58
N THR A 15 0.22 -2.36 6.11
CA THR A 15 -0.13 -2.45 7.53
C THR A 15 0.70 -3.55 8.16
N TYR A 16 1.37 -3.24 9.27
CA TYR A 16 2.23 -4.16 9.99
C TYR A 16 2.01 -4.04 11.50
N GLN A 17 2.33 -5.09 12.23
CA GLN A 17 2.21 -5.07 13.70
C GLN A 17 3.53 -4.63 14.33
N ILE A 18 3.47 -3.64 15.21
CA ILE A 18 4.63 -3.09 15.93
C ILE A 18 4.72 -3.54 17.40
N GLY A 19 3.83 -4.44 17.82
CA GLY A 19 3.79 -4.97 19.17
C GLY A 19 2.38 -5.29 19.64
N LEU A 20 2.19 -5.35 20.95
CA LEU A 20 0.89 -5.54 21.60
C LEU A 20 0.53 -4.32 22.44
N THR A 21 -0.76 -4.05 22.59
CA THR A 21 -1.26 -3.05 23.54
C THR A 21 -1.20 -3.62 24.97
N ALA A 22 -1.42 -2.76 25.97
CA ALA A 22 -1.50 -3.19 27.37
C ALA A 22 -2.61 -4.24 27.63
N GLN A 23 -3.62 -4.33 26.76
CA GLN A 23 -4.67 -5.34 26.82
C GLN A 23 -4.38 -6.60 25.98
N GLY A 24 -3.19 -6.71 25.37
CA GLY A 24 -2.78 -7.86 24.57
C GLY A 24 -3.25 -7.86 23.11
N SER A 25 -3.90 -6.78 22.64
CA SER A 25 -4.33 -6.66 21.24
C SER A 25 -3.16 -6.27 20.33
N PRO A 26 -3.12 -6.72 19.06
CA PRO A 26 -2.12 -6.27 18.09
C PRO A 26 -2.10 -4.75 17.93
N LYS A 27 -0.94 -4.13 18.16
CA LYS A 27 -0.72 -2.72 17.84
C LYS A 27 -0.31 -2.62 16.38
N LEU A 28 -1.21 -2.14 15.53
CA LEU A 28 -0.98 -1.98 14.10
C LEU A 28 -0.41 -0.60 13.78
N SER A 29 0.47 -0.55 12.79
CA SER A 29 0.99 0.67 12.18
C SER A 29 0.84 0.57 10.66
N GLN A 30 0.80 1.73 10.02
CA GLN A 30 0.59 1.85 8.59
C GLN A 30 1.68 2.72 7.99
N HIS A 31 2.24 2.27 6.86
CA HIS A 31 3.23 3.02 6.10
C HIS A 31 2.82 3.11 4.64
N SER A 32 2.97 4.29 4.05
CA SER A 32 2.57 4.58 2.68
C SER A 32 3.78 4.90 1.82
N PHE A 33 3.92 4.19 0.72
CA PHE A 33 4.92 4.41 -0.33
C PHE A 33 4.24 5.11 -1.50
N PRO A 34 4.40 6.44 -1.64
CA PRO A 34 3.80 7.19 -2.74
C PRO A 34 4.57 6.96 -4.05
N ASN A 35 3.99 7.42 -5.16
CA ASN A 35 4.60 7.42 -6.49
C ASN A 35 4.92 6.02 -7.06
N VAL A 36 4.13 5.01 -6.69
CA VAL A 36 4.17 3.71 -7.36
C VAL A 36 3.55 3.87 -8.74
N LYS A 37 4.24 3.38 -9.77
CA LYS A 37 3.78 3.50 -11.17
C LYS A 37 2.39 2.89 -11.32
N SER A 38 1.48 3.60 -11.97
CA SER A 38 0.13 3.09 -12.26
C SER A 38 0.14 1.86 -13.17
N THR A 39 1.19 1.68 -13.97
CA THR A 39 1.38 0.53 -14.85
C THR A 39 1.99 -0.69 -14.17
N SER A 40 2.43 -0.59 -12.90
CA SER A 40 2.91 -1.75 -12.15
C SER A 40 1.81 -2.78 -11.97
N SER A 41 2.14 -4.07 -12.03
CA SER A 41 1.19 -5.14 -11.74
C SER A 41 0.92 -5.22 -10.23
N ASP A 42 -0.27 -5.68 -9.84
CA ASP A 42 -0.59 -5.85 -8.42
C ASP A 42 0.30 -6.91 -7.75
N GLN A 43 0.74 -7.91 -8.51
CA GLN A 43 1.68 -8.93 -8.05
C GLN A 43 3.03 -8.31 -7.70
N ASP A 44 3.60 -7.48 -8.57
CA ASP A 44 4.90 -6.82 -8.30
C ASP A 44 4.82 -5.92 -7.06
N VAL A 45 3.70 -5.19 -6.91
CA VAL A 45 3.47 -4.33 -5.74
C VAL A 45 3.43 -5.18 -4.45
N TYR A 46 2.73 -6.31 -4.48
CA TYR A 46 2.64 -7.22 -3.34
C TYR A 46 3.99 -7.86 -3.01
N ASP A 47 4.71 -8.37 -4.01
CA ASP A 47 5.99 -9.05 -3.82
C ASP A 47 7.05 -8.12 -3.25
N VAL A 48 7.09 -6.86 -3.69
CA VAL A 48 7.98 -5.84 -3.11
C VAL A 48 7.62 -5.56 -1.66
N ALA A 49 6.34 -5.43 -1.31
CA ALA A 49 5.93 -5.26 0.09
C ALA A 49 6.31 -6.47 0.94
N ALA A 50 6.05 -7.69 0.47
CA ALA A 50 6.39 -8.92 1.15
C ALA A 50 7.91 -9.06 1.36
N ALA A 51 8.71 -8.73 0.34
CA ALA A 51 10.17 -8.72 0.44
C ALA A 51 10.64 -7.70 1.49
N LEU A 52 10.20 -6.43 1.40
CA LEU A 52 10.62 -5.37 2.33
C LEU A 52 10.32 -5.69 3.80
N TYR A 53 9.16 -6.29 4.08
CA TYR A 53 8.78 -6.66 5.44
C TYR A 53 9.30 -8.04 5.86
N GLY A 54 9.67 -8.90 4.91
CA GLY A 54 10.43 -10.13 5.20
C GLY A 54 11.86 -9.86 5.69
N LEU A 55 12.40 -8.67 5.42
CA LEU A 55 13.69 -8.21 5.98
C LEU A 55 13.55 -7.62 7.40
N GLN A 56 12.32 -7.42 7.90
CA GLN A 56 12.05 -6.76 9.18
C GLN A 56 11.41 -7.74 10.16
N ASP A 57 11.57 -7.48 11.46
CA ASP A 57 10.91 -8.26 12.52
C ASP A 57 9.41 -7.93 12.68
N TYR A 58 8.91 -6.91 11.97
CA TYR A 58 7.52 -6.51 12.05
C TYR A 58 6.66 -7.31 11.06
N PRO A 59 5.74 -8.16 11.54
CA PRO A 59 4.96 -9.01 10.65
C PRO A 59 4.01 -8.16 9.81
N LEU A 60 4.03 -8.45 8.50
CA LEU A 60 3.16 -7.87 7.50
C LEU A 60 1.73 -8.39 7.69
N ILE A 61 0.77 -7.49 7.90
CA ILE A 61 -0.64 -7.84 8.12
C ILE A 61 -1.46 -7.67 6.85
N SER A 62 -1.23 -6.60 6.09
CA SER A 62 -1.93 -6.36 4.83
C SER A 62 -1.17 -5.42 3.91
N VAL A 63 -1.41 -5.58 2.61
CA VAL A 63 -0.94 -4.69 1.55
C VAL A 63 -2.15 -4.18 0.78
N ARG A 64 -2.24 -2.87 0.60
CA ARG A 64 -3.29 -2.19 -0.15
C ARG A 64 -2.66 -1.29 -1.19
N ARG A 65 -3.27 -1.21 -2.37
CA ARG A 65 -2.90 -0.26 -3.42
C ARG A 65 -4.02 0.76 -3.61
N ASP A 66 -3.69 2.03 -3.42
CA ASP A 66 -4.61 3.14 -3.64
C ASP A 66 -4.32 3.72 -5.04
N ASN A 67 -5.24 3.51 -5.99
CA ASN A 67 -5.11 3.98 -7.37
C ASN A 67 -5.73 5.37 -7.52
N ARG A 68 -4.96 6.35 -8.01
CA ARG A 68 -5.42 7.72 -8.24
C ARG A 68 -5.64 7.96 -9.73
N VAL A 69 -6.78 8.56 -10.04
CA VAL A 69 -7.17 8.94 -11.39
C VAL A 69 -7.55 10.42 -11.40
N ASP A 70 -7.14 11.13 -12.44
CA ASP A 70 -7.59 12.48 -12.73
C ASP A 70 -8.80 12.42 -13.67
N LEU A 71 -9.81 13.27 -13.43
CA LEU A 71 -11.04 13.36 -14.23
C LEU A 71 -11.06 14.71 -14.95
N THR A 72 -11.15 14.71 -16.27
CA THR A 72 -11.18 15.93 -17.11
C THR A 72 -12.35 15.90 -18.10
N GLN A 73 -12.84 17.07 -18.55
CA GLN A 73 -13.99 17.22 -19.45
C GLN A 73 -13.59 17.62 -20.87
#